data_AF-A0A523U0D3-F1
#
_entry.id   AF-A0A523U0D3-F1
#
_cell.length_a   1.000
_cell.length_b   1.000
_cell.length_c   1.000
_cell.angle_alpha   90.00
_cell.angle_beta   90.00
_cell.angle_gamma   90.00
#
_symmetry.space_group_name_H-M   'P 1'
#
loop_
_entity.id
_entity.type
_entity.pdbx_description
1 polymer ?
#
loop_
_entity_poly.entity_id
_entity_poly.type
_entity_poly.pdbx_seq_one_letter_code
_entity_poly.pdbx_strand_id
1 'polypeptide(L)'
;MKSCLVFVIWTNPLFLESIRALLKNPEIQLVGAGSNFSQAQKEISALQPNVVIIESSSDGPPTDCETLPILKSGSRVIQMSLDDNELNIFQHQHRTLAEAEDLLTMILEEGDLK
;
A
#
# COMPACT_ATOMS: atom_id res chain seq x y z
N MET A 1 -15.47 -8.40 12.85
CA MET A 1 -14.86 -7.59 11.78
C MET A 1 -13.37 -7.60 12.02
N LYS A 2 -12.59 -8.05 11.04
CA LYS A 2 -11.15 -8.25 11.16
C LYS A 2 -10.48 -6.96 10.65
N SER A 3 -9.70 -6.29 11.48
CA SER A 3 -9.02 -5.05 11.07
C SER A 3 -8.01 -5.35 9.96
N CYS A 4 -8.06 -4.57 8.87
CA CYS A 4 -7.12 -4.66 7.77
C CYS A 4 -5.81 -3.97 8.16
N LEU A 5 -4.73 -4.73 8.20
CA LEU A 5 -3.39 -4.26 8.58
C LEU A 5 -2.68 -3.70 7.36
N VAL A 6 -2.30 -2.43 7.42
CA VAL A 6 -1.66 -1.71 6.31
C VAL A 6 -0.24 -1.31 6.68
N PHE A 7 0.70 -1.51 5.76
CA PHE A 7 2.06 -0.97 5.86
C PHE A 7 2.31 0.01 4.71
N VAL A 8 3.03 1.10 4.96
CA VAL A 8 3.30 2.13 3.95
C VAL A 8 4.80 2.30 3.70
N ILE A 9 5.22 2.13 2.45
CA ILE A 9 6.56 2.49 1.98
C ILE A 9 6.45 3.82 1.24
N TRP A 10 7.27 4.80 1.62
CA TRP A 10 7.20 6.15 1.07
C TRP A 10 8.60 6.72 0.79
N THR A 11 8.68 7.62 -0.16
CA THR A 11 9.85 8.45 -0.48
C THR A 11 9.63 9.90 -0.07
N ASN A 12 8.41 10.41 -0.22
CA ASN A 12 7.96 11.74 0.18
C ASN A 12 7.20 11.68 1.52
N PRO A 13 7.62 12.42 2.56
CA PRO A 13 6.90 12.48 3.83
C PRO A 13 5.43 12.94 3.69
N LEU A 14 5.11 13.78 2.69
CA LEU A 14 3.74 14.23 2.44
C LEU A 14 2.82 13.11 1.94
N PHE A 15 3.39 12.09 1.31
CA PHE A 15 2.65 10.88 0.94
C PHE A 15 2.15 10.16 2.18
N LEU A 16 3.02 9.92 3.17
CA LEU A 16 2.63 9.24 4.41
C LEU A 16 1.50 9.99 5.14
N GLU A 17 1.59 11.31 5.23
CA GLU A 17 0.56 12.12 5.90
C GLU A 17 -0.77 12.08 5.13
N SER A 18 -0.73 12.11 3.80
CA SER A 18 -1.90 11.94 2.95
C SER A 18 -2.54 10.56 3.18
N ILE A 19 -1.75 9.49 3.14
CA ILE A 19 -2.24 8.12 3.40
C ILE A 19 -2.82 8.01 4.81
N ARG A 20 -2.20 8.59 5.84
CA ARG A 20 -2.76 8.59 7.20
C ARG A 20 -4.12 9.27 7.28
N ALA A 21 -4.30 10.38 6.57
CA ALA A 21 -5.58 11.06 6.50
C ALA A 21 -6.64 10.22 5.77
N LEU A 22 -6.25 9.56 4.67
CA LEU A 22 -7.11 8.68 3.88
C LEU A 22 -7.54 7.43 4.65
N LEU A 23 -6.61 6.78 5.35
CA LEU A 23 -6.84 5.56 6.12
C LEU A 23 -7.45 5.82 7.50
N LYS A 24 -8.08 6.98 7.71
CA LYS A 24 -8.77 7.31 8.96
C LYS A 24 -10.12 6.58 9.04
N ASN A 25 -10.05 5.26 9.02
CA ASN A 25 -11.17 4.32 9.10
C ASN A 25 -10.90 3.33 10.24
N PRO A 26 -11.86 3.08 11.15
CA PRO A 26 -11.67 2.19 12.31
C PRO A 26 -11.40 0.72 11.94
N GLU A 27 -11.70 0.30 10.73
CA GLU A 27 -11.44 -1.05 10.22
C GLU A 27 -10.04 -1.19 9.60
N ILE A 28 -9.30 -0.09 9.46
CA ILE A 28 -7.96 -0.07 8.90
C ILE A 28 -6.96 0.33 9.99
N GLN A 29 -5.92 -0.49 10.16
CA GLN A 29 -4.85 -0.21 11.09
C GLN A 29 -3.53 -0.06 10.33
N LEU A 30 -2.94 1.13 10.38
CA LEU A 30 -1.56 1.35 9.93
C LEU A 30 -0.60 0.70 10.94
N VAL A 31 -0.02 -0.44 10.58
CA VAL A 31 0.89 -1.22 11.45
C VAL A 31 2.35 -0.80 11.34
N GLY A 32 2.72 -0.10 10.28
CA GLY A 32 4.08 0.40 10.10
C GLY A 32 4.21 1.31 8.88
N ALA A 33 5.28 2.09 8.87
CA ALA A 33 5.64 2.91 7.72
C ALA A 33 7.16 3.13 7.68
N GLY A 34 7.75 3.16 6.50
CA GLY A 34 9.19 3.38 6.35
C GLY A 34 9.58 3.88 4.97
N SER A 35 10.68 4.65 4.91
CA SER A 35 11.24 5.14 3.66
C SER A 35 12.44 4.36 3.14
N ASN A 36 12.94 3.42 3.93
CA ASN A 36 14.00 2.50 3.53
C ASN A 36 13.38 1.16 3.14
N PHE A 37 13.49 0.81 1.86
CA PHE A 37 12.89 -0.41 1.31
C PHE A 37 13.41 -1.69 1.97
N SER A 38 14.71 -1.78 2.22
CA SER A 38 15.34 -2.96 2.82
C SER A 38 14.89 -3.17 4.27
N GLN A 39 14.73 -2.07 5.02
CA GLN A 39 14.19 -2.14 6.37
C GLN A 39 12.69 -2.48 6.35
N ALA A 40 11.92 -1.84 5.46
CA ALA A 40 10.50 -2.10 5.29
C ALA A 40 10.21 -3.58 5.00
N GLN A 41 11.01 -4.25 4.16
CA GLN A 41 10.85 -5.68 3.90
C GLN A 41 10.95 -6.55 5.15
N LYS A 42 11.89 -6.23 6.07
CA LYS A 42 12.05 -6.96 7.33
C LYS A 42 10.83 -6.76 8.22
N GLU A 43 10.34 -5.52 8.30
CA GLU A 43 9.16 -5.16 9.07
C GLU A 43 7.89 -5.80 8.50
N ILE A 44 7.68 -5.75 7.18
CA ILE A 44 6.58 -6.42 6.48
C ILE A 44 6.58 -7.93 6.75
N SER A 45 7.75 -8.57 6.68
CA SER A 45 7.88 -10.01 6.95
C SER A 45 7.51 -10.36 8.41
N ALA A 46 7.82 -9.47 9.36
CA ALA A 46 7.53 -9.67 10.77
C ALA A 46 6.07 -9.34 11.14
N LEU A 47 5.52 -8.28 10.54
CA LEU A 47 4.18 -7.76 10.83
C LEU A 47 3.08 -8.44 10.02
N GLN A 48 3.43 -9.06 8.89
CA GLN A 48 2.50 -9.71 7.95
C GLN A 48 1.26 -8.85 7.64
N PRO A 49 1.43 -7.61 7.13
CA PRO A 49 0.31 -6.76 6.79
C PRO A 49 -0.55 -7.38 5.68
N ASN A 50 -1.85 -7.10 5.70
CA ASN A 50 -2.77 -7.48 4.63
C ASN A 50 -2.44 -6.72 3.34
N VAL A 51 -2.14 -5.43 3.47
CA VAL A 51 -1.88 -4.52 2.35
C VAL A 51 -0.58 -3.76 2.58
N VAL A 52 0.24 -3.66 1.55
CA VAL A 52 1.41 -2.78 1.50
C VAL A 52 1.18 -1.73 0.43
N ILE A 53 1.17 -0.46 0.85
CA ILE A 53 1.10 0.69 -0.04
C ILE A 53 2.53 1.17 -0.30
N ILE A 54 2.89 1.35 -1.56
CA ILE A 54 4.22 1.82 -1.98
C ILE A 54 4.03 3.11 -2.79
N GLU A 55 4.72 4.17 -2.39
CA GLU A 55 4.77 5.37 -3.21
C GLU A 55 5.51 5.09 -4.52
N SER A 56 4.87 5.42 -5.64
CA SER A 56 5.50 5.43 -6.95
C SER A 56 6.19 6.77 -7.16
N SER A 57 7.48 6.75 -7.50
CA SER A 57 8.14 7.94 -8.00
C SER A 57 7.83 8.14 -9.49
N SER A 58 7.93 9.38 -9.96
CA SER A 58 7.79 9.77 -11.37
C SER A 58 8.84 9.14 -12.31
N ASP A 59 9.86 8.47 -11.77
CA ASP A 59 10.93 7.79 -12.52
C ASP A 59 10.54 6.38 -13.01
N GLY A 60 9.26 5.99 -12.86
CA GLY A 60 8.71 4.74 -13.36
C GLY A 60 8.21 3.82 -12.24
N PRO A 61 7.52 2.73 -12.57
CA PRO A 61 7.04 1.78 -11.57
C PRO A 61 8.24 1.25 -10.77
N PRO A 62 8.11 1.07 -9.43
CA PRO A 62 9.09 0.32 -8.66
C PRO A 62 9.44 -0.95 -9.41
N THR A 63 10.69 -1.03 -9.86
CA THR A 63 11.19 -2.13 -10.70
C THR A 63 10.71 -3.44 -10.10
N ASP A 64 10.11 -4.34 -10.88
CA ASP A 64 9.49 -5.59 -10.39
C ASP A 64 10.33 -6.33 -9.31
N CYS A 65 11.66 -6.22 -9.36
CA CYS A 65 12.59 -6.68 -8.33
C CYS A 65 12.26 -6.26 -6.88
N GLU A 66 11.74 -5.06 -6.66
CA GLU A 66 11.47 -4.52 -5.32
C GLU A 66 10.13 -5.02 -4.78
N THR A 67 9.10 -5.12 -5.61
CA THR A 67 7.76 -5.57 -5.19
C THR A 67 7.65 -7.10 -5.08
N LEU A 68 8.44 -7.86 -5.84
CA LEU A 68 8.43 -9.33 -5.85
C LEU A 68 8.62 -9.96 -4.46
N PRO A 69 9.59 -9.54 -3.61
CA PRO A 69 9.71 -10.03 -2.24
C PRO A 69 8.47 -9.81 -1.37
N ILE A 70 7.80 -8.66 -1.55
CA ILE A 70 6.60 -8.30 -0.78
C ILE A 70 5.39 -9.10 -1.29
N LEU A 71 5.27 -9.31 -2.60
CA LEU A 71 4.24 -10.18 -3.16
C LEU A 71 4.39 -11.63 -2.65
N LYS A 72 5.64 -12.10 -2.49
CA LYS A 72 5.93 -13.43 -1.93
C LYS A 72 5.56 -13.57 -0.45
N SER A 73 5.42 -12.48 0.31
CA SER A 73 4.95 -12.55 1.70
C SER A 73 3.43 -12.79 1.81
N GLY A 74 2.71 -12.79 0.68
CA GLY A 74 1.26 -12.95 0.64
C GLY A 74 0.48 -11.67 0.92
N SER A 75 1.18 -10.54 1.06
CA SER A 75 0.58 -9.21 1.19
C SER A 75 0.15 -8.69 -0.18
N ARG A 76 -0.99 -7.99 -0.25
CA ARG A 76 -1.41 -7.28 -1.46
C ARG A 76 -0.59 -6.00 -1.59
N VAL A 77 0.00 -5.76 -2.76
CA VAL A 77 0.80 -4.57 -3.03
C VAL A 77 -0.01 -3.57 -3.86
N ILE A 78 -0.09 -2.33 -3.36
CA ILE A 78 -0.74 -1.20 -4.03
C ILE A 78 0.33 -0.14 -4.26
N GLN A 79 0.58 0.26 -5.51
CA GLN A 79 1.44 1.40 -5.81
C GLN A 79 0.59 2.65 -6.03
N MET A 80 1.04 3.80 -5.55
CA MET A 80 0.31 5.05 -5.67
C MET A 80 1.27 6.22 -5.86
N SER A 81 0.98 7.11 -6.80
CA SER A 81 1.66 8.40 -6.94
C SER A 81 0.74 9.53 -6.49
N LEU A 82 1.30 10.59 -5.89
CA LEU A 82 0.56 11.83 -5.62
C LEU A 82 0.50 12.76 -6.84
N ASP A 83 1.39 12.59 -7.83
CA ASP A 83 1.54 13.53 -8.93
C ASP A 83 0.41 13.39 -9.97
N ASP A 84 -0.15 12.19 -10.13
CA ASP A 84 -1.11 11.90 -11.21
C ASP A 84 -2.50 11.45 -10.73
N ASN A 85 -2.77 11.41 -9.42
CA ASN A 85 -3.91 10.65 -8.85
C ASN A 85 -3.98 9.19 -9.35
N GLU A 86 -2.92 8.68 -9.98
CA GLU A 86 -2.91 7.36 -10.59
C GLU A 86 -2.43 6.32 -9.58
N LEU A 87 -3.26 5.29 -9.44
CA LEU A 87 -3.00 4.13 -8.62
C LEU A 87 -2.62 2.96 -9.53
N ASN A 88 -1.42 2.41 -9.35
CA ASN A 88 -0.94 1.26 -10.09
C ASN A 88 -1.03 0.01 -9.20
N ILE A 89 -1.98 -0.89 -9.47
CA ILE A 89 -2.14 -2.12 -8.68
C ILE A 89 -1.29 -3.23 -9.27
N PHE A 90 -0.30 -3.70 -8.51
CA PHE A 90 0.45 -4.91 -8.86
C PHE A 90 -0.25 -6.17 -8.32
N GLN A 91 -1.38 -6.50 -8.92
CA GLN A 91 -1.95 -7.86 -8.98
C GLN A 91 -2.79 -7.98 -10.26
N HIS A 92 -2.15 -8.27 -11.40
CA HIS A 92 -2.78 -8.64 -12.68
C HIS A 92 -3.86 -7.68 -13.26
N GLN A 93 -4.12 -6.51 -12.68
CA GLN A 93 -5.11 -5.54 -13.18
C GLN A 93 -4.64 -4.10 -12.97
N HIS A 94 -4.51 -3.36 -14.07
CA HIS A 94 -4.39 -1.90 -14.04
C HIS A 94 -5.78 -1.29 -13.85
N ARG A 95 -5.96 -0.47 -12.81
CA ARG A 95 -7.17 0.36 -12.65
C ARG A 95 -6.76 1.74 -12.14
N THR A 96 -7.09 2.77 -12.91
CA THR A 96 -7.08 4.16 -12.45
C THR A 96 -8.23 4.33 -11.45
N LEU A 97 -7.93 4.70 -10.22
CA LEU A 97 -8.96 5.14 -9.27
C LEU A 97 -9.28 6.60 -9.51
N ALA A 98 -10.54 6.97 -9.36
CA ALA A 98 -10.94 8.36 -9.48
C ALA A 98 -10.85 9.08 -8.12
N GLU A 99 -11.07 8.37 -7.01
CA GLU A 99 -11.25 8.98 -5.70
C GLU A 99 -10.62 8.18 -4.54
N ALA A 100 -10.32 8.91 -3.45
CA ALA A 100 -9.85 8.38 -2.17
C ALA A 100 -10.73 7.25 -1.59
N GLU A 101 -12.03 7.30 -1.85
CA GLU A 101 -13.02 6.33 -1.36
C GLU A 101 -12.88 4.97 -2.06
N ASP A 102 -12.38 4.94 -3.30
CA ASP A 102 -12.10 3.71 -4.01
C ASP A 102 -10.95 2.93 -3.36
N LEU A 103 -9.94 3.64 -2.81
CA LEU A 103 -8.85 3.02 -2.05
C LEU A 103 -9.38 2.31 -0.81
N LEU A 104 -10.25 3.00 -0.05
CA LEU A 104 -10.86 2.45 1.15
C LEU A 104 -11.68 1.21 0.82
N THR A 105 -12.51 1.29 -0.21
CA THR A 105 -13.33 0.15 -0.67
C THR A 105 -12.45 -1.05 -1.00
N MET A 106 -11.34 -0.86 -1.72
CA MET A 106 -10.42 -1.96 -2.04
C MET A 106 -9.67 -2.54 -0.84
N ILE A 107 -9.29 -1.71 0.14
CA ILE A 107 -8.64 -2.18 1.36
C ILE A 107 -9.62 -2.99 2.22
N LEU A 108 -10.91 -2.59 2.21
CA LEU A 108 -11.98 -3.23 2.97
C LEU A 108 -12.49 -4.53 2.32
N GLU A 109 -12.59 -4.61 0.99
CA GLU A 109 -12.97 -5.84 0.26
C GLU A 109 -12.05 -7.02 0.62
N GLU A 110 -10.77 -6.77 0.90
CA GLU A 110 -9.80 -7.81 1.31
C GLU A 110 -9.93 -8.22 2.78
N GLY A 111 -10.47 -7.35 3.65
CA GLY A 111 -10.71 -7.66 5.05
C GLY A 111 -11.84 -8.69 5.26
N ASP A 112 -12.75 -8.79 4.28
CA ASP A 112 -13.97 -9.61 4.33
C ASP A 112 -13.84 -10.94 3.55
N LEU A 113 -12.86 -11.05 2.65
CA LEU A 113 -12.55 -12.27 1.89
C LEU A 113 -11.60 -13.20 2.67
N LYS A 114 -12.05 -13.77 3.80
CA LYS A 114 -11.48 -15.01 4.38
C LYS A 114 -12.32 -15.64 5.50
#